data_AF-A0A957JA11-F1
#
_entry.id   AF-A0A957JA11-F1
#
_cell.length_a   1.000
_cell.length_b   1.000
_cell.length_c   1.000
_cell.angle_alpha   90.00
_cell.angle_beta   90.00
_cell.angle_gamma   90.00
#
_symmetry.space_group_name_H-M   'P 1'
#
loop_
_entity.id
_entity.type
_entity.pdbx_description
1 polymer ?
#
loop_
_entity_poly.entity_id
_entity_poly.type
_entity_poly.pdbx_seq_one_letter_code
_entity_poly.pdbx_strand_id
1 'polypeptide(L)'
;MSEQDPSKIDQLLDLLLDALNERQAARQDVPPQPVSTPLPGLAPQAEPRPEPAPPLPEPPQADEAALAPLVADELLPEPASIPEKLPSIQLDRMLSRLAMAMGLLLILVNIPFNRFGTNLARAMPDAQALVIRDGLVFKGSGSEIYVLQDNHKRWISSLDAFNYYGYRWEQVKLVDEDFLAQFPDGPPLSILYKCASSPHVYAIENGFRRWIKDIPTFEAQGYVWEDVQIVPCSRIQNLPAGPPIPPDAGEPGE
;
A
#
# COMPACT_ATOMS: atom_id res chain seq x y z
N MET A 1 3.44 -11.03 46.32
CA MET A 1 1.99 -11.04 46.10
C MET A 1 1.50 -9.60 46.09
N SER A 2 1.03 -9.14 44.93
CA SER A 2 0.05 -8.06 44.81
C SER A 2 -0.56 -8.18 43.41
N GLU A 3 -1.88 -8.39 43.42
CA GLU A 3 -2.77 -8.63 42.30
C GLU A 3 -2.65 -7.58 41.19
N GLN A 4 -2.59 -8.05 39.94
CA GLN A 4 -2.88 -7.21 38.77
C GLN A 4 -4.40 -7.25 38.57
N ASP A 5 -5.03 -6.09 38.71
CA ASP A 5 -6.47 -5.86 38.69
C ASP A 5 -7.09 -6.14 37.29
N PRO A 6 -7.79 -7.28 37.07
CA PRO A 6 -8.34 -7.66 35.76
C PRO A 6 -9.59 -6.86 35.39
N SER A 7 -10.18 -6.12 36.34
CA SER A 7 -11.52 -5.54 36.23
C SER A 7 -11.66 -4.41 35.20
N LYS A 8 -10.60 -3.62 34.95
CA LYS A 8 -10.70 -2.45 34.05
C LYS A 8 -10.68 -2.82 32.57
N ILE A 9 -9.99 -3.91 32.21
CA ILE A 9 -9.94 -4.38 30.82
C ILE A 9 -11.27 -5.02 30.46
N ASP A 10 -11.83 -5.83 31.35
CA ASP A 10 -13.12 -6.48 31.14
C ASP A 10 -14.25 -5.44 31.03
N GLN A 11 -14.24 -4.39 31.88
CA GLN A 11 -15.18 -3.27 31.76
C GLN A 11 -15.08 -2.52 30.43
N LEU A 12 -13.86 -2.36 29.89
CA LEU A 12 -13.67 -1.70 28.61
C LEU A 12 -14.18 -2.58 27.44
N LEU A 13 -13.97 -3.88 27.53
CA LEU A 13 -14.45 -4.84 26.53
C LEU A 13 -15.99 -4.91 26.51
N ASP A 14 -16.63 -4.91 27.68
CA ASP A 14 -18.09 -4.87 27.77
C ASP A 14 -18.67 -3.57 27.20
N LEU A 15 -18.07 -2.41 27.51
CA LEU A 15 -18.49 -1.13 26.95
C LEU A 15 -18.34 -1.07 25.42
N LEU A 16 -17.28 -1.67 24.87
CA LEU A 16 -17.09 -1.76 23.42
C LEU A 16 -18.11 -2.68 22.77
N LEU A 17 -18.46 -3.79 23.42
CA LEU A 17 -19.43 -4.74 22.91
C LEU A 17 -20.84 -4.12 22.85
N ASP A 18 -21.23 -3.38 23.88
CA ASP A 18 -22.51 -2.66 23.91
C ASP A 18 -22.58 -1.57 22.83
N ALA A 19 -21.52 -0.78 22.67
CA ALA A 19 -21.46 0.25 21.63
C ALA A 19 -21.54 -0.32 20.20
N LEU A 20 -21.00 -1.51 19.98
CA LEU A 20 -21.10 -2.22 18.69
C LEU A 20 -22.50 -2.74 18.43
N ASN A 21 -23.15 -3.32 19.45
CA ASN A 21 -24.52 -3.82 19.34
C ASN A 21 -25.50 -2.70 19.01
N GLU A 22 -25.36 -1.53 19.64
CA GLU A 22 -26.20 -0.36 19.40
C GLU A 22 -26.05 0.18 17.96
N ARG A 23 -24.81 0.21 17.44
CA ARG A 23 -24.52 0.55 16.04
C ARG A 23 -25.11 -0.45 15.04
N GLN A 24 -25.15 -1.73 15.39
CA GLN A 24 -25.73 -2.77 14.53
C GLN A 24 -27.26 -2.69 14.50
N ALA A 25 -27.91 -2.49 15.64
CA ALA A 25 -29.36 -2.29 15.73
C ALA A 25 -29.80 -1.07 14.90
N ALA A 26 -29.09 0.06 15.02
CA ALA A 26 -29.38 1.27 14.25
C ALA A 26 -29.24 1.09 12.73
N ARG A 27 -28.46 0.11 12.25
CA ARG A 27 -28.37 -0.23 10.81
C ARG A 27 -29.51 -1.12 10.34
N GLN A 28 -30.06 -1.96 11.21
CA GLN A 28 -31.15 -2.86 10.89
C GLN A 28 -32.50 -2.12 10.77
N ASP A 29 -32.66 -1.01 11.50
CA ASP A 29 -33.86 -0.17 11.46
C ASP A 29 -33.86 0.89 10.34
N VAL A 30 -32.83 0.94 9.49
CA VAL A 30 -32.84 1.81 8.30
C VAL A 30 -33.74 1.16 7.24
N PRO A 31 -34.88 1.77 6.87
CA PRO A 31 -35.72 1.24 5.80
C PRO A 31 -34.90 1.21 4.50
N PRO A 32 -35.09 0.20 3.63
CA PRO A 32 -34.40 0.15 2.36
C PRO A 32 -34.70 1.44 1.58
N GLN A 33 -33.67 2.24 1.35
CA GLN A 33 -33.72 3.36 0.42
C GLN A 33 -34.24 2.82 -0.93
N PRO A 34 -35.19 3.50 -1.60
CA PRO A 34 -35.71 3.04 -2.87
C PRO A 34 -34.56 2.96 -3.87
N VAL A 35 -34.25 1.72 -4.27
CA VAL A 35 -33.27 1.41 -5.31
C VAL A 35 -33.76 2.08 -6.59
N SER A 36 -32.96 3.02 -7.10
CA SER A 36 -33.19 3.65 -8.41
C SER A 36 -33.47 2.56 -9.44
N THR A 37 -34.69 2.58 -9.98
CA THR A 37 -35.15 1.63 -10.99
C THR A 37 -34.25 1.76 -12.23
N PRO A 38 -33.61 0.68 -12.72
CA PRO A 38 -32.90 0.74 -13.99
C PRO A 38 -33.91 0.94 -15.12
N LEU A 39 -33.60 1.86 -16.02
CA LEU A 39 -34.32 2.12 -17.27
C LEU A 39 -34.61 0.79 -18.02
N PRO A 40 -35.82 0.59 -18.55
CA PRO A 40 -36.16 -0.61 -19.31
C PRO A 40 -35.53 -0.53 -20.70
N GLY A 41 -34.46 -1.29 -20.92
CA GLY A 41 -33.93 -1.49 -22.27
C GLY A 41 -32.43 -1.69 -22.34
N LEU A 42 -31.90 -2.75 -21.74
CA LEU A 42 -30.71 -3.42 -22.26
C LEU A 42 -30.68 -4.83 -21.66
N ALA A 43 -31.25 -5.79 -22.40
CA ALA A 43 -31.08 -7.20 -22.09
C ALA A 43 -29.58 -7.56 -22.19
N PRO A 44 -29.01 -8.31 -21.24
CA PRO A 44 -27.67 -8.87 -21.41
C PRO A 44 -27.70 -9.83 -22.59
N GLN A 45 -26.92 -9.55 -23.65
CA GLN A 45 -26.71 -10.52 -24.72
C GLN A 45 -25.91 -11.68 -24.12
N ALA A 46 -26.45 -12.90 -24.26
CA ALA A 46 -25.78 -14.11 -23.87
C ALA A 46 -24.52 -14.33 -24.74
N GLU A 47 -23.35 -14.40 -24.12
CA GLU A 47 -22.14 -14.85 -24.78
C GLU A 47 -22.31 -16.32 -25.23
N PRO A 48 -21.86 -16.70 -26.44
CA PRO A 48 -21.94 -18.08 -26.88
C PRO A 48 -20.95 -18.95 -26.09
N ARG A 49 -21.48 -20.02 -25.48
CA ARG A 49 -20.71 -21.06 -24.79
C ARG A 49 -19.75 -21.75 -25.77
N PRO A 50 -18.46 -21.97 -25.43
CA PRO A 50 -17.56 -22.74 -26.27
C PRO A 50 -17.94 -24.23 -26.26
N GLU A 51 -17.92 -24.82 -27.46
CA GLU A 51 -18.22 -26.22 -27.77
C GLU A 51 -17.12 -27.17 -27.23
N PRO A 52 -17.43 -28.44 -26.85
CA PRO A 52 -16.42 -29.35 -26.31
C PRO A 52 -15.53 -29.93 -27.43
N ALA A 53 -14.23 -29.98 -27.17
CA ALA A 53 -13.25 -30.60 -28.07
C ALA A 53 -13.39 -32.14 -28.13
N PRO A 54 -13.06 -32.78 -29.27
CA PRO A 54 -13.16 -34.23 -29.44
C PRO A 54 -12.02 -34.97 -28.71
N PRO A 55 -12.20 -36.26 -28.34
CA PRO A 55 -11.19 -37.04 -27.64
C PRO A 55 -10.08 -37.56 -28.59
N LEU A 56 -8.85 -37.60 -28.06
CA LEU A 56 -7.67 -38.16 -28.72
C LEU A 56 -7.72 -39.70 -28.75
N PRO A 57 -7.13 -40.36 -29.77
CA PRO A 57 -7.13 -41.82 -29.88
C PRO A 57 -6.10 -42.50 -28.96
N GLU A 58 -6.48 -43.66 -28.41
CA GLU A 58 -5.63 -44.55 -27.61
C GLU A 58 -4.58 -45.30 -28.47
N PRO A 59 -3.40 -45.65 -27.92
CA PRO A 59 -2.36 -46.39 -28.63
C PRO A 59 -2.71 -47.88 -28.76
N PRO A 60 -2.21 -48.57 -29.82
CA PRO A 60 -2.58 -49.95 -30.10
C PRO A 60 -1.87 -50.94 -29.16
N GLN A 61 -2.63 -51.95 -28.73
CA GLN A 61 -2.15 -53.13 -28.02
C GLN A 61 -1.38 -54.04 -28.99
N ALA A 62 -0.21 -54.52 -28.56
CA ALA A 62 0.59 -55.50 -29.30
C ALA A 62 0.27 -56.90 -28.76
N ASP A 63 -0.26 -57.73 -29.66
CA ASP A 63 -0.65 -59.10 -29.39
C ASP A 63 0.54 -60.06 -29.24
N GLU A 64 0.26 -61.06 -28.43
CA GLU A 64 1.05 -62.18 -27.93
C GLU A 64 1.45 -63.17 -29.03
N ALA A 65 2.72 -63.61 -29.03
CA ALA A 65 3.22 -64.69 -29.90
C ALA A 65 4.07 -65.72 -29.11
N ALA A 66 3.38 -66.76 -28.65
CA ALA A 66 3.67 -68.20 -28.71
C ALA A 66 5.13 -68.78 -28.61
N LEU A 67 5.27 -69.67 -27.60
CA LEU A 67 5.84 -71.05 -27.59
C LEU A 67 7.38 -71.33 -27.51
N ALA A 68 7.86 -71.59 -26.26
CA ALA A 68 8.56 -72.78 -25.67
C ALA A 68 9.74 -73.52 -26.40
N PRO A 69 10.51 -74.48 -25.78
CA PRO A 69 10.78 -74.85 -24.36
C PRO A 69 12.30 -75.15 -24.06
N LEU A 70 12.59 -75.66 -22.83
CA LEU A 70 13.59 -76.71 -22.44
C LEU A 70 14.78 -76.36 -21.50
N VAL A 71 14.78 -77.06 -20.36
CA VAL A 71 15.91 -77.72 -19.65
C VAL A 71 16.81 -76.78 -18.80
N ALA A 72 17.20 -77.05 -17.54
CA ALA A 72 17.48 -78.29 -16.83
C ALA A 72 17.39 -78.13 -15.28
N ASP A 73 17.28 -79.29 -14.63
CA ASP A 73 17.86 -79.70 -13.32
C ASP A 73 17.55 -78.88 -12.06
N GLU A 74 16.77 -79.42 -11.11
CA GLU A 74 17.17 -80.47 -10.14
C GLU A 74 18.11 -79.93 -9.06
N LEU A 75 17.55 -79.59 -7.90
CA LEU A 75 18.00 -80.02 -6.56
C LEU A 75 17.20 -79.24 -5.49
N LEU A 76 16.29 -79.92 -4.80
CA LEU A 76 15.84 -79.48 -3.48
C LEU A 76 16.76 -80.12 -2.41
N PRO A 77 17.20 -79.36 -1.41
CA PRO A 77 17.24 -79.95 -0.07
C PRO A 77 16.69 -79.05 1.04
N GLU A 78 15.77 -79.66 1.78
CA GLU A 78 15.51 -79.62 3.23
C GLU A 78 14.86 -78.40 3.94
N PRO A 79 13.98 -78.67 4.95
CA PRO A 79 13.04 -77.69 5.48
C PRO A 79 13.63 -76.91 6.67
N ALA A 80 13.96 -75.64 6.47
CA ALA A 80 14.40 -74.75 7.55
C ALA A 80 13.23 -73.88 8.07
N SER A 81 12.78 -74.22 9.29
CA SER A 81 12.29 -73.34 10.37
C SER A 81 11.51 -72.07 9.99
N ILE A 82 10.24 -72.01 10.42
CA ILE A 82 9.42 -70.78 10.44
C ILE A 82 10.16 -69.72 11.27
N PRO A 83 10.64 -68.59 10.70
CA PRO A 83 11.19 -67.54 11.54
C PRO A 83 10.06 -66.78 12.24
N GLU A 84 10.29 -66.56 13.53
CA GLU A 84 9.47 -65.81 14.46
C GLU A 84 9.11 -64.40 13.93
N LYS A 85 7.97 -63.88 14.43
CA LYS A 85 7.48 -62.52 14.20
C LYS A 85 8.62 -61.51 14.12
N LEU A 86 8.73 -60.85 12.96
CA LEU A 86 9.68 -59.77 12.71
C LEU A 86 9.62 -58.74 13.85
N PRO A 87 10.77 -58.31 14.38
CA PRO A 87 10.80 -57.28 15.41
C PRO A 87 10.31 -55.94 14.82
N SER A 88 9.45 -55.20 15.54
CA SER A 88 8.96 -53.85 15.18
C SER A 88 10.05 -52.76 15.20
N ILE A 89 11.31 -53.17 15.11
CA ILE A 89 12.49 -52.35 15.27
C ILE A 89 12.76 -51.66 13.94
N GLN A 90 12.08 -50.52 13.76
CA GLN A 90 12.53 -49.30 13.04
C GLN A 90 11.35 -48.44 12.61
N LEU A 91 10.11 -48.94 12.67
CA LEU A 91 8.93 -48.17 12.27
C LEU A 91 8.74 -46.94 13.15
N ASP A 92 9.00 -47.02 14.47
CA ASP A 92 8.89 -45.86 15.37
C ASP A 92 9.87 -44.72 15.01
N ARG A 93 11.10 -45.06 14.61
CA ARG A 93 12.09 -44.06 14.17
C ARG A 93 11.77 -43.49 12.80
N MET A 94 11.23 -44.31 11.90
CA MET A 94 10.76 -43.86 10.59
C MET A 94 9.52 -42.98 10.70
N LEU A 95 8.54 -43.37 11.52
CA LEU A 95 7.36 -42.58 11.86
C LEU A 95 7.73 -41.29 12.59
N SER A 96 8.67 -41.33 13.53
CA SER A 96 9.19 -40.13 14.20
C SER A 96 9.87 -39.17 13.21
N ARG A 97 10.73 -39.69 12.32
CA ARG A 97 11.37 -38.87 11.28
C ARG A 97 10.36 -38.28 10.31
N LEU A 98 9.35 -39.06 9.92
CA LEU A 98 8.29 -38.64 9.01
C LEU A 98 7.36 -37.61 9.67
N ALA A 99 7.02 -37.79 10.94
CA ALA A 99 6.26 -36.82 11.73
C ALA A 99 7.05 -35.52 11.96
N MET A 100 8.36 -35.61 12.17
CA MET A 100 9.24 -34.46 12.30
C MET A 100 9.39 -33.71 10.98
N ALA A 101 9.51 -34.43 9.86
CA ALA A 101 9.51 -33.85 8.51
C ALA A 101 8.16 -33.20 8.18
N MET A 102 7.05 -33.84 8.53
CA MET A 102 5.70 -33.30 8.38
C MET A 102 5.49 -32.06 9.24
N GLY A 103 5.95 -32.07 10.49
CA GLY A 103 5.92 -30.92 11.38
C GLY A 103 6.76 -29.76 10.85
N LEU A 104 7.97 -30.04 10.36
CA LEU A 104 8.84 -29.06 9.73
C LEU A 104 8.21 -28.49 8.45
N LEU A 105 7.51 -29.31 7.67
CA LEU A 105 6.77 -28.89 6.48
C LEU A 105 5.55 -28.03 6.84
N LEU A 106 4.78 -28.41 7.88
CA LEU A 106 3.66 -27.60 8.38
C LEU A 106 4.16 -26.26 8.94
N ILE A 107 5.31 -26.27 9.62
CA ILE A 107 5.99 -25.05 10.08
C ILE A 107 6.44 -24.22 8.87
N LEU A 108 7.06 -24.80 7.84
CA LEU A 108 7.44 -24.07 6.63
C LEU A 108 6.24 -23.49 5.85
N VAL A 109 5.11 -24.19 5.82
CA VAL A 109 3.88 -23.75 5.15
C VAL A 109 3.16 -22.66 5.95
N ASN A 110 3.25 -22.68 7.28
CA ASN A 110 2.55 -21.75 8.18
C ASN A 110 3.47 -20.69 8.81
N ILE A 111 4.78 -20.70 8.53
CA ILE A 111 5.64 -19.55 8.78
C ILE A 111 5.20 -18.47 7.78
N PRO A 112 4.73 -17.30 8.23
CA PRO A 112 4.61 -16.16 7.34
C PRO A 112 6.02 -15.84 6.87
N PHE A 113 6.36 -16.20 5.62
CA PHE A 113 7.51 -15.68 4.90
C PHE A 113 7.29 -14.17 4.66
N ASN A 114 7.22 -13.39 5.73
CA ASN A 114 7.29 -11.93 5.70
C ASN A 114 8.75 -11.46 5.59
N ARG A 115 9.54 -12.15 4.75
CA ARG A 115 10.81 -11.68 4.23
C ARG A 115 10.98 -12.21 2.81
N PHE A 116 10.51 -11.40 1.86
CA PHE A 116 10.88 -11.42 0.44
C PHE A 116 10.53 -12.67 -0.36
N GLY A 117 9.24 -12.95 -0.49
CA GLY A 117 8.67 -13.64 -1.64
C GLY A 117 8.27 -12.64 -2.74
N THR A 118 9.20 -11.81 -3.23
CA THR A 118 8.92 -10.95 -4.38
C THR A 118 9.16 -11.75 -5.65
N ASN A 119 8.09 -12.12 -6.35
CA ASN A 119 8.16 -12.29 -7.79
C ASN A 119 8.84 -11.03 -8.35
N LEU A 120 10.01 -11.15 -8.99
CA LEU A 120 10.72 -10.01 -9.59
C LEU A 120 9.85 -9.23 -10.59
N ALA A 121 8.82 -9.89 -11.14
CA ALA A 121 7.80 -9.26 -11.99
C ALA A 121 6.81 -8.33 -11.25
N ARG A 122 6.85 -8.26 -9.91
CA ARG A 122 6.05 -7.34 -9.07
C ARG A 122 6.91 -6.29 -8.35
N ALA A 123 8.22 -6.27 -8.63
CA ALA A 123 9.14 -5.25 -8.12
C ALA A 123 9.28 -4.03 -9.06
N MET A 124 8.62 -4.04 -10.21
CA MET A 124 8.14 -2.77 -10.74
C MET A 124 6.87 -2.43 -9.96
N PRO A 125 6.82 -1.28 -9.26
CA PRO A 125 5.54 -0.83 -8.73
C PRO A 125 4.59 -0.77 -9.92
N ASP A 126 3.30 -1.04 -9.69
CA ASP A 126 2.26 -0.76 -10.67
C ASP A 126 2.41 0.70 -11.12
N ALA A 127 3.19 0.92 -12.18
CA ALA A 127 3.13 2.11 -13.00
C ALA A 127 1.82 1.98 -13.75
N GLN A 128 0.70 2.05 -13.02
CA GLN A 128 -0.53 2.57 -13.57
C GLN A 128 -0.10 3.82 -14.29
N ALA A 129 -0.13 3.78 -15.63
CA ALA A 129 0.54 4.74 -16.49
C ALA A 129 0.35 6.14 -15.89
N LEU A 130 1.43 6.66 -15.27
CA LEU A 130 1.37 7.94 -14.59
C LEU A 130 1.13 8.94 -15.70
N VAL A 131 -0.10 9.40 -15.81
CA VAL A 131 -0.48 10.33 -16.86
C VAL A 131 0.15 11.67 -16.50
N ILE A 132 1.31 11.94 -17.09
CA ILE A 132 2.05 13.18 -16.90
C ILE A 132 1.23 14.30 -17.54
N ARG A 133 0.63 15.12 -16.68
CA ARG A 133 -0.21 16.25 -17.02
C ARG A 133 -0.07 17.33 -15.96
N ASP A 134 -0.40 18.56 -16.33
CA ASP A 134 -0.52 19.64 -15.35
C ASP A 134 -1.53 19.28 -14.26
N GLY A 135 -1.20 19.65 -13.02
CA GLY A 135 -1.95 19.30 -11.82
C GLY A 135 -1.62 17.92 -11.24
N LEU A 136 -0.66 17.18 -11.82
CA LEU A 136 -0.17 15.94 -11.20
C LEU A 136 0.54 16.27 -9.89
N VAL A 137 0.05 15.68 -8.78
CA VAL A 137 0.67 15.82 -7.47
C VAL A 137 1.48 14.56 -7.16
N PHE A 138 2.74 14.73 -6.79
CA PHE A 138 3.65 13.61 -6.57
C PHE A 138 4.67 13.92 -5.48
N LYS A 139 5.27 12.86 -4.94
CA LYS A 139 6.37 12.94 -3.97
C LYS A 139 7.41 11.87 -4.25
N GLY A 140 8.66 12.18 -3.94
CA GLY A 140 9.76 11.21 -3.98
C GLY A 140 9.88 10.41 -2.69
N SER A 141 11.12 10.05 -2.37
CA SER A 141 11.47 9.42 -1.09
C SER A 141 11.38 10.37 0.11
N GLY A 142 11.47 11.67 -0.14
CA GLY A 142 11.37 12.74 0.85
C GLY A 142 9.97 12.98 1.44
N SER A 143 9.89 13.97 2.32
CA SER A 143 8.62 14.46 2.87
C SER A 143 8.00 15.57 2.01
N GLU A 144 8.76 16.12 1.06
CA GLU A 144 8.30 17.16 0.16
C GLU A 144 7.26 16.64 -0.83
N ILE A 145 6.22 17.46 -1.06
CA ILE A 145 5.18 17.19 -2.03
C ILE A 145 5.29 18.23 -3.12
N TYR A 146 5.21 17.79 -4.37
CA TYR A 146 5.32 18.63 -5.55
C TYR A 146 4.05 18.52 -6.38
N VAL A 147 3.77 19.58 -7.14
CA VAL A 147 2.78 19.57 -8.21
C VAL A 147 3.48 19.92 -9.53
N LEU A 148 3.09 19.22 -10.60
CA LEU A 148 3.53 19.55 -11.94
C LEU A 148 2.64 20.66 -12.48
N GLN A 149 3.24 21.79 -12.84
CA GLN A 149 2.52 22.88 -13.48
C GLN A 149 3.44 23.56 -14.48
N ASP A 150 2.98 23.77 -15.70
CA ASP A 150 3.72 24.45 -16.77
C ASP A 150 5.10 23.78 -17.00
N ASN A 151 5.13 22.44 -16.93
CA ASN A 151 6.34 21.62 -17.02
C ASN A 151 7.40 21.87 -15.92
N HIS A 152 7.04 22.52 -14.82
CA HIS A 152 7.91 22.72 -13.66
C HIS A 152 7.35 21.96 -12.45
N LYS A 153 8.23 21.38 -11.64
CA LYS A 153 7.84 20.84 -10.34
C LYS A 153 7.82 21.97 -9.32
N ARG A 154 6.64 22.29 -8.80
CA ARG A 154 6.44 23.32 -7.79
C ARG A 154 6.30 22.66 -6.43
N TRP A 155 7.19 22.99 -5.51
CA TRP A 155 7.14 22.47 -4.14
C TRP A 155 5.98 23.09 -3.37
N ILE A 156 5.16 22.28 -2.73
CA ILE A 156 4.09 22.73 -1.82
C ILE A 156 4.72 22.92 -0.45
N SER A 157 4.86 24.18 -0.03
CA SER A 157 5.78 24.53 1.06
C SER A 157 5.30 24.18 2.46
N SER A 158 4.03 23.78 2.63
CA SER A 158 3.50 23.33 3.91
C SER A 158 2.23 22.49 3.73
N LEU A 159 1.86 21.75 4.78
CA LEU A 159 0.59 21.04 4.82
C LEU A 159 -0.61 22.03 4.78
N ASP A 160 -0.46 23.20 5.37
CA ASP A 160 -1.47 24.26 5.28
C ASP A 160 -1.66 24.70 3.82
N ALA A 161 -0.56 24.91 3.08
CA ALA A 161 -0.62 25.22 1.66
C ALA A 161 -1.29 24.09 0.85
N PHE A 162 -0.92 22.83 1.14
CA PHE A 162 -1.52 21.66 0.50
C PHE A 162 -3.06 21.66 0.62
N ASN A 163 -3.56 21.90 1.84
CA ASN A 163 -4.99 21.96 2.10
C ASN A 163 -5.65 23.22 1.51
N TYR A 164 -4.97 24.37 1.57
CA TYR A 164 -5.47 25.65 1.06
C TYR A 164 -5.71 25.60 -0.45
N TYR A 165 -4.79 24.99 -1.20
CA TYR A 165 -4.94 24.79 -2.65
C TYR A 165 -5.87 23.62 -3.01
N GLY A 166 -6.51 22.97 -2.03
CA GLY A 166 -7.52 21.93 -2.25
C GLY A 166 -6.95 20.59 -2.70
N TYR A 167 -5.65 20.37 -2.56
CA TYR A 167 -5.04 19.08 -2.87
C TYR A 167 -5.46 18.03 -1.84
N ARG A 168 -5.53 16.78 -2.29
CA ARG A 168 -5.87 15.65 -1.44
C ARG A 168 -4.82 14.56 -1.49
N TRP A 169 -4.64 13.86 -0.37
CA TRP A 169 -3.64 12.80 -0.25
C TRP A 169 -3.83 11.67 -1.24
N GLU A 170 -5.06 11.39 -1.68
CA GLU A 170 -5.34 10.32 -2.67
C GLU A 170 -4.79 10.67 -4.08
N GLN A 171 -4.54 11.95 -4.33
CA GLN A 171 -3.95 12.44 -5.58
C GLN A 171 -2.42 12.29 -5.59
N VAL A 172 -1.78 12.28 -4.41
CA VAL A 172 -0.31 12.24 -4.28
C VAL A 172 0.21 10.90 -4.77
N LYS A 173 0.99 10.91 -5.85
CA LYS A 173 1.65 9.71 -6.39
C LYS A 173 3.09 9.61 -5.89
N LEU A 174 3.48 8.43 -5.44
CA LEU A 174 4.87 8.16 -5.11
C LEU A 174 5.63 7.91 -6.42
N VAL A 175 6.70 8.64 -6.64
CA VAL A 175 7.58 8.53 -7.80
C VAL A 175 9.01 8.30 -7.35
N ASP A 176 9.86 7.82 -8.26
CA ASP A 176 11.28 7.72 -8.02
C ASP A 176 12.00 9.08 -8.22
N GLU A 177 13.25 9.14 -7.77
CA GLU A 177 14.08 10.34 -7.86
C GLU A 177 14.44 10.69 -9.33
N ASP A 178 14.52 9.69 -10.21
CA ASP A 178 14.80 9.91 -11.64
C ASP A 178 13.65 10.66 -12.30
N PHE A 179 12.40 10.36 -11.93
CA PHE A 179 11.22 11.10 -12.36
C PHE A 179 11.21 12.53 -11.82
N LEU A 180 11.58 12.75 -10.55
CA LEU A 180 11.70 14.10 -9.98
C LEU A 180 12.73 14.95 -10.74
N ALA A 181 13.85 14.34 -11.14
CA ALA A 181 14.93 15.01 -11.85
C ALA A 181 14.56 15.41 -13.29
N GLN A 182 13.49 14.83 -13.88
CA GLN A 182 13.05 15.17 -15.24
C GLN A 182 12.46 16.58 -15.34
N PHE A 183 11.93 17.12 -14.24
CA PHE A 183 11.25 18.41 -14.24
C PHE A 183 12.10 19.48 -13.56
N PRO A 184 12.30 20.65 -14.18
CA PRO A 184 12.97 21.78 -13.52
C PRO A 184 12.18 22.25 -12.30
N ASP A 185 12.89 22.77 -11.29
CA ASP A 185 12.27 23.40 -10.14
C ASP A 185 11.55 24.69 -10.52
N GLY A 186 10.28 24.77 -10.13
CA GLY A 186 9.48 25.97 -10.24
C GLY A 186 9.38 26.73 -8.92
N PRO A 187 8.74 27.91 -8.93
CA PRO A 187 8.49 28.67 -7.72
C PRO A 187 7.65 27.87 -6.72
N PRO A 188 7.96 27.90 -5.43
CA PRO A 188 7.19 27.18 -4.42
C PRO A 188 5.75 27.71 -4.35
N LEU A 189 4.83 26.80 -4.02
CA LEU A 189 3.45 27.10 -3.69
C LEU A 189 3.35 27.31 -2.19
N SER A 190 3.40 28.57 -1.79
CA SER A 190 3.36 29.02 -0.40
C SER A 190 2.13 29.88 -0.13
N ILE A 191 1.59 29.79 1.07
CA ILE A 191 0.58 30.73 1.53
C ILE A 191 1.29 32.04 1.90
N LEU A 192 0.75 33.15 1.40
CA LEU A 192 1.26 34.49 1.66
C LEU A 192 0.33 35.21 2.64
N TYR A 193 0.89 35.66 3.76
CA TYR A 193 0.17 36.44 4.76
C TYR A 193 0.69 37.87 4.85
N LYS A 194 -0.24 38.80 4.99
CA LYS A 194 0.01 40.19 5.33
C LYS A 194 -0.94 40.61 6.44
N CYS A 195 -0.47 41.43 7.38
CA CYS A 195 -1.36 42.09 8.33
C CYS A 195 -1.73 43.49 7.83
N ALA A 196 -2.93 43.97 8.14
CA ALA A 196 -3.36 45.32 7.75
C ALA A 196 -2.51 46.44 8.39
N SER A 197 -2.01 46.23 9.62
CA SER A 197 -1.22 47.24 10.34
C SER A 197 0.29 47.16 10.07
N SER A 198 0.74 46.32 9.14
CA SER A 198 2.16 46.17 8.79
C SER A 198 2.34 46.09 7.27
N PRO A 199 3.39 46.72 6.71
CA PRO A 199 3.67 46.61 5.28
C PRO A 199 4.26 45.25 4.90
N HIS A 200 4.75 44.46 5.86
CA HIS A 200 5.49 43.23 5.62
C HIS A 200 4.60 42.08 5.11
N VAL A 201 5.14 41.35 4.14
CA VAL A 201 4.55 40.11 3.62
C VAL A 201 5.38 38.92 4.10
N TYR A 202 4.70 37.86 4.50
CA TYR A 202 5.31 36.65 5.01
C TYR A 202 4.86 35.44 4.19
N ALA A 203 5.83 34.64 3.73
CA ALA A 203 5.56 33.30 3.19
C ALA A 203 5.50 32.29 4.33
N ILE A 204 4.51 31.40 4.30
CA ILE A 204 4.36 30.35 5.30
C ILE A 204 4.91 29.04 4.74
N GLU A 205 6.04 28.61 5.28
CA GLU A 205 6.78 27.43 4.82
C GLU A 205 7.11 26.53 6.00
N ASN A 206 6.76 25.25 5.91
CA ASN A 206 6.95 24.24 6.96
C ASN A 206 6.46 24.69 8.35
N GLY A 207 5.42 25.53 8.40
CA GLY A 207 4.85 26.10 9.63
C GLY A 207 5.58 27.34 10.16
N PHE A 208 6.64 27.81 9.50
CA PHE A 208 7.35 29.03 9.86
C PHE A 208 6.86 30.22 9.04
N ARG A 209 6.81 31.40 9.67
CA ARG A 209 6.69 32.66 8.94
C ARG A 209 8.06 33.10 8.44
N ARG A 210 8.22 33.29 7.14
CA ARG A 210 9.43 33.81 6.52
C ARG A 210 9.14 35.18 5.94
N TRP A 211 9.85 36.20 6.42
CA TRP A 211 9.66 37.56 5.93
C TRP A 211 10.22 37.71 4.52
N ILE A 212 9.45 38.30 3.61
CA ILE A 212 9.91 38.68 2.27
C ILE A 212 10.40 40.12 2.33
N LYS A 213 11.70 40.32 2.10
CA LYS A 213 12.41 41.58 2.34
C LYS A 213 11.77 42.78 1.63
N ASP A 214 11.50 42.63 0.35
CA ASP A 214 11.05 43.72 -0.52
C ASP A 214 10.24 43.20 -1.72
N ILE A 215 9.63 44.13 -2.46
CA ILE A 215 8.83 43.83 -3.66
C ILE A 215 9.65 43.15 -4.75
N PRO A 216 10.89 43.58 -5.07
CA PRO A 216 11.72 42.87 -6.05
C PRO A 216 11.95 41.40 -5.68
N THR A 217 12.18 41.11 -4.39
CA THR A 217 12.30 39.73 -3.91
C THR A 217 10.99 38.97 -4.07
N PHE A 218 9.86 39.60 -3.74
CA PHE A 218 8.52 39.01 -3.92
C PHE A 218 8.28 38.58 -5.37
N GLU A 219 8.54 39.47 -6.33
CA GLU A 219 8.37 39.21 -7.76
C GLU A 219 9.39 38.17 -8.27
N ALA A 220 10.63 38.23 -7.80
CA ALA A 220 11.66 37.26 -8.16
C ALA A 220 11.35 35.83 -7.68
N GLN A 221 10.61 35.69 -6.57
CA GLN A 221 10.09 34.41 -6.10
C GLN A 221 8.83 33.95 -6.87
N GLY A 222 8.36 34.72 -7.87
CA GLY A 222 7.17 34.39 -8.65
C GLY A 222 5.86 34.50 -7.86
N TYR A 223 5.86 35.24 -6.75
CA TYR A 223 4.65 35.50 -5.98
C TYR A 223 3.78 36.54 -6.67
N VAL A 224 2.47 36.42 -6.44
CA VAL A 224 1.43 37.24 -7.06
C VAL A 224 0.64 37.93 -5.95
N TRP A 225 0.34 39.21 -6.11
CA TRP A 225 -0.28 40.02 -5.05
C TRP A 225 -1.70 39.57 -4.71
N GLU A 226 -2.41 39.04 -5.70
CA GLU A 226 -3.75 38.47 -5.58
C GLU A 226 -3.80 37.26 -4.65
N ASP A 227 -2.67 36.56 -4.46
CA ASP A 227 -2.55 35.41 -3.55
C ASP A 227 -2.25 35.83 -2.09
N VAL A 228 -1.99 37.13 -1.85
CA VAL A 228 -1.68 37.65 -0.51
C VAL A 228 -2.95 37.76 0.32
N GLN A 229 -3.04 36.93 1.36
CA GLN A 229 -4.16 36.95 2.28
C GLN A 229 -3.91 37.94 3.42
N ILE A 230 -4.86 38.85 3.61
CA ILE A 230 -4.86 39.75 4.76
C ILE A 230 -5.44 39.01 5.97
N VAL A 231 -4.61 38.79 6.97
CA VAL A 231 -4.96 38.07 8.21
C VAL A 231 -4.73 38.96 9.44
N PRO A 232 -5.36 38.66 10.58
CA PRO A 232 -5.03 39.36 11.83
C PRO A 232 -3.54 39.22 12.17
N CYS A 233 -2.93 40.29 12.69
CA CYS A 233 -1.51 40.28 13.07
C CYS A 233 -1.17 39.15 14.04
N SER A 234 -2.08 38.80 14.95
CA SER A 234 -1.91 37.70 15.89
C SER A 234 -1.70 36.34 15.19
N ARG A 235 -2.34 36.09 14.04
CA ARG A 235 -2.16 34.87 13.25
C ARG A 235 -0.70 34.71 12.82
N ILE A 236 -0.10 35.80 12.34
CA ILE A 236 1.30 35.82 11.89
C ILE A 236 2.23 35.72 13.10
N GLN A 237 1.99 36.51 14.16
CA GLN A 237 2.81 36.55 15.36
C GLN A 237 2.88 35.21 16.12
N ASN A 238 1.82 34.40 16.05
CA ASN A 238 1.76 33.08 16.69
C ASN A 238 2.57 32.00 15.95
N LEU A 239 2.94 32.21 14.68
CA LEU A 239 3.79 31.27 13.94
C LEU A 239 5.25 31.41 14.39
N PRO A 240 6.05 30.33 14.44
CA PRO A 240 7.47 30.46 14.68
C PRO A 240 8.16 31.27 13.57
N ALA A 241 9.11 32.12 13.93
CA ALA A 241 9.90 32.89 12.97
C ALA A 241 10.89 31.96 12.25
N GLY A 242 10.89 31.99 10.92
CA GLY A 242 11.87 31.33 10.07
C GLY A 242 12.87 32.31 9.47
N PRO A 243 13.90 31.82 8.77
CA PRO A 243 14.84 32.68 8.06
C PRO A 243 14.12 33.54 7.01
N PRO A 244 14.54 34.80 6.81
CA PRO A 244 13.92 35.67 5.82
C PRO A 244 14.21 35.19 4.38
N ILE A 245 13.57 35.86 3.42
CA ILE A 245 13.76 35.68 2.00
C ILE A 245 14.18 37.05 1.44
N PRO A 246 15.41 37.20 0.92
CA PRO A 246 16.51 36.22 0.94
C PRO A 246 17.11 36.02 2.36
N PRO A 247 17.90 34.95 2.60
CA PRO A 247 18.41 34.62 3.95
C PRO A 247 19.32 35.68 4.59
N ASP A 248 19.93 36.55 3.78
CA ASP A 248 20.81 37.65 4.19
C ASP A 248 20.06 38.97 4.47
N ALA A 249 18.73 38.97 4.40
CA ALA A 249 17.91 40.17 4.57
C ALA A 249 17.93 40.77 6.00
N GLY A 250 18.33 39.98 7.01
CA GLY A 250 18.24 40.38 8.42
C GLY A 250 16.81 40.29 8.97
N GLU A 251 16.52 41.03 10.04
CA GLU A 251 15.18 41.07 10.63
C GLU A 251 14.28 42.12 9.93
N PRO A 252 12.96 41.89 9.85
CA PRO A 252 12.04 42.90 9.36
C PRO A 252 12.16 44.17 10.22
N GLY A 253 12.33 45.32 9.56
CA GLY A 253 12.26 46.61 10.23
C GLY A 253 10.86 46.89 10.79
N GLU A 254 10.73 47.90 11.66
CA GLU A 254 9.45 48.36 12.19
C GLU A 254 8.65 49.22 11.19
#